data_AF-A0A520XAU2-F1
#
_entry.id   AF-A0A520XAU2-F1
#
_cell.length_a   1.000
_cell.length_b   1.000
_cell.length_c   1.000
_cell.angle_alpha   90.00
_cell.angle_beta   90.00
_cell.angle_gamma   90.00
#
_symmetry.space_group_name_H-M   'P 1'
#
loop_
_entity.id
_entity.type
_entity.pdbx_description
1 polymer ?
#
loop_
_entity_poly.entity_id
_entity_poly.type
_entity_poly.pdbx_seq_one_letter_code
_entity_poly.pdbx_strand_id
1 'polypeptide(L)'
;MKRTFLLLACVSTLLLAACTSDSQLPDPTGKGVIRAINAIPGAPEIGFLIEEFPLGGMVYKASSAPVDYDDFSYDFSFEILNPGDTDFTRIATETLQVEADRDHIFLLTGDVNAPTITVWNGDVRTFDAADTVLEARFSHASTTLGAVDVYFDAPGTVPGTNPPAATLSFGEISPPADYEAGPYVLTVTDAGDPGTVHFASNEATLLAQFAHVITVFDGDENDVSPIHVRSMTSVGNPLVFSEAGSPPQLRFIHSASTLETVDVYDDDLLTSLVFGSLAFKSTTGYLDTLTEARTFYFTPADSIATTLFDQEISAPLEGSFVDVYLLGDTDNWLGVRFPSDRQRVSNAFRLRSFPAALNHALYDVYLTDRDVPLADEDTGVLFNIGYGFVAPTITLGAGEFDLYITAQGEKTIIAGPYPIDAVLGEIVELLIVDTVDPATAEIVDITAP
;
A
#
# COMPACT_ATOMS: atom_id res chain seq x y z
N MET A 1 63.51 39.21 41.51
CA MET A 1 63.62 38.23 42.61
C MET A 1 62.97 36.93 42.15
N LYS A 2 63.71 36.03 41.51
CA LYS A 2 64.03 34.67 42.00
C LYS A 2 63.06 34.12 43.07
N ARG A 3 62.24 33.14 42.67
CA ARG A 3 61.90 31.96 43.48
C ARG A 3 61.44 30.81 42.58
N THR A 4 62.34 29.84 42.47
CA THR A 4 62.25 28.47 41.96
C THR A 4 61.17 27.64 42.67
N PHE A 5 60.45 26.78 41.94
CA PHE A 5 59.96 25.46 42.38
C PHE A 5 59.64 24.64 41.10
N LEU A 6 60.57 23.78 40.70
CA LEU A 6 60.55 22.31 40.77
C LEU A 6 59.85 21.62 39.58
N LEU A 7 60.70 20.94 38.79
CA LEU A 7 60.34 19.92 37.82
C LEU A 7 59.53 18.79 38.48
N LEU A 8 58.50 18.31 37.77
CA LEU A 8 58.21 16.87 37.73
C LEU A 8 57.75 16.50 36.31
N ALA A 9 58.69 15.93 35.57
CA ALA A 9 58.43 15.26 34.30
C ALA A 9 57.83 13.88 34.63
N CYS A 10 56.53 13.70 34.40
CA CYS A 10 55.93 12.36 34.39
C CYS A 10 56.18 11.73 33.02
N VAL A 11 57.18 10.87 33.03
CA VAL A 11 57.57 9.93 31.98
C VAL A 11 56.38 9.03 31.66
N SER A 12 56.16 8.86 30.36
CA SER A 12 55.31 7.88 29.71
C SER A 12 55.48 6.48 30.31
N THR A 13 54.42 5.94 30.88
CA THR A 13 54.16 4.50 30.89
C THR A 13 52.98 4.23 29.99
N LEU A 14 53.29 3.79 28.76
CA LEU A 14 52.36 3.07 27.91
C LEU A 14 51.83 1.88 28.70
N LEU A 15 50.56 1.90 29.06
CA LEU A 15 49.76 0.69 29.16
C LEU A 15 49.02 0.56 27.83
N LEU A 16 49.70 -0.08 26.88
CA LEU A 16 49.04 -0.79 25.79
C LEU A 16 48.23 -1.92 26.43
N ALA A 17 47.04 -1.61 26.92
CA ALA A 17 45.98 -2.60 27.00
C ALA A 17 45.59 -2.87 25.54
N ALA A 18 46.13 -3.94 24.98
CA ALA A 18 45.64 -4.51 23.75
C ALA A 18 44.14 -4.79 23.95
N CYS A 19 43.29 -4.05 23.26
CA CYS A 19 41.92 -4.48 23.01
C CYS A 19 42.00 -5.69 22.07
N THR A 20 42.36 -6.86 22.61
CA THR A 20 41.92 -8.14 22.04
C THR A 20 40.50 -8.33 22.55
N SER A 21 39.55 -7.58 21.98
CA SER A 21 38.15 -7.94 22.15
C SER A 21 37.90 -9.13 21.24
N ASP A 22 38.33 -10.30 21.70
CA ASP A 22 37.70 -11.55 21.28
C ASP A 22 36.21 -11.34 21.58
N SER A 23 35.40 -11.39 20.52
CA SER A 23 33.94 -11.40 20.65
C SER A 23 33.57 -12.49 21.66
N GLN A 24 32.72 -12.18 22.64
CA GLN A 24 32.23 -13.20 23.58
C GLN A 24 31.21 -14.14 22.94
N LEU A 25 30.79 -13.86 21.69
CA LEU A 25 29.96 -14.75 20.91
C LEU A 25 30.84 -15.87 20.34
N PRO A 26 30.36 -17.13 20.34
CA PRO A 26 31.04 -18.20 19.63
C PRO A 26 31.22 -17.82 18.15
N ASP A 27 32.23 -18.37 17.48
CA ASP A 27 32.37 -18.17 16.04
C ASP A 27 31.14 -18.78 15.33
N PRO A 28 30.47 -18.04 14.42
CA PRO A 28 29.32 -18.58 13.70
C PRO A 28 29.76 -19.71 12.77
N THR A 29 28.92 -20.72 12.62
CA THR A 29 29.19 -21.85 11.72
C THR A 29 28.73 -21.58 10.29
N GLY A 30 27.83 -20.62 10.10
CA GLY A 30 27.36 -20.17 8.80
C GLY A 30 26.34 -19.04 8.91
N LYS A 31 25.56 -18.83 7.85
CA LYS A 31 24.52 -17.81 7.79
C LYS A 31 23.17 -18.40 7.39
N GLY A 32 22.11 -17.88 7.99
CA GLY A 32 20.73 -18.12 7.56
C GLY A 32 20.12 -16.86 6.96
N VAL A 33 19.11 -17.03 6.10
CA VAL A 33 18.36 -15.95 5.45
C VAL A 33 17.10 -15.68 6.26
N ILE A 34 16.84 -14.41 6.58
CA ILE A 34 15.68 -13.98 7.35
C ILE A 34 14.82 -13.01 6.56
N ARG A 35 13.50 -13.20 6.61
CA ARG A 35 12.50 -12.23 6.13
C ARG A 35 11.16 -12.38 6.82
N ALA A 36 10.32 -11.37 6.74
CA ALA A 36 8.97 -11.40 7.26
C ALA A 36 7.92 -11.03 6.19
N ILE A 37 6.70 -11.53 6.35
CA ILE A 37 5.52 -11.28 5.51
C ILE A 37 4.40 -10.71 6.38
N ASN A 38 3.81 -9.58 5.98
CA ASN A 38 2.65 -9.02 6.65
C ASN A 38 1.39 -9.53 5.95
N ALA A 39 0.70 -10.46 6.60
CA ALA A 39 -0.60 -10.97 6.18
C ALA A 39 -1.70 -10.64 7.20
N ILE A 40 -1.57 -9.53 7.95
CA ILE A 40 -2.60 -9.01 8.84
C ILE A 40 -3.46 -8.00 8.06
N PRO A 41 -4.71 -8.33 7.69
CA PRO A 41 -5.58 -7.40 6.99
C PRO A 41 -5.82 -6.15 7.83
N GLY A 42 -5.73 -4.98 7.19
CA GLY A 42 -5.92 -3.69 7.86
C GLY A 42 -4.86 -3.35 8.90
N ALA A 43 -3.72 -4.05 8.97
CA ALA A 43 -2.60 -3.55 9.75
C ALA A 43 -2.00 -2.28 9.10
N PRO A 44 -1.49 -1.33 9.90
CA PRO A 44 -0.59 -0.30 9.41
C PRO A 44 0.71 -0.95 8.89
N GLU A 45 1.64 -0.13 8.40
CA GLU A 45 2.99 -0.60 8.12
C GLU A 45 3.63 -1.17 9.40
N ILE A 46 4.09 -2.42 9.32
CA ILE A 46 4.77 -3.12 10.42
C ILE A 46 6.27 -3.01 10.20
N GLY A 47 6.97 -2.42 11.17
CA GLY A 47 8.43 -2.47 11.24
C GLY A 47 8.89 -3.84 11.72
N PHE A 48 9.88 -4.41 11.03
CA PHE A 48 10.53 -5.67 11.38
C PHE A 48 11.94 -5.41 11.88
N LEU A 49 12.29 -5.95 13.04
CA LEU A 49 13.55 -5.68 13.73
C LEU A 49 14.23 -6.97 14.19
N ILE A 50 15.55 -6.91 14.34
CA ILE A 50 16.39 -7.89 15.03
C ILE A 50 17.16 -7.19 16.13
N GLU A 51 17.06 -7.62 17.39
CA GLU A 51 17.80 -7.00 18.52
C GLU A 51 17.68 -5.47 18.56
N GLU A 52 16.47 -4.94 18.33
CA GLU A 52 16.15 -3.49 18.24
C GLU A 52 16.72 -2.76 17.01
N PHE A 53 17.33 -3.46 16.05
CA PHE A 53 17.78 -2.91 14.77
C PHE A 53 16.76 -3.14 13.66
N PRO A 54 16.33 -2.09 12.92
CA PRO A 54 15.35 -2.23 11.86
C PRO A 54 15.90 -2.97 10.63
N LEU A 55 15.13 -3.93 10.15
CA LEU A 55 15.37 -4.71 8.93
C LEU A 55 14.52 -4.22 7.74
N GLY A 56 13.39 -3.58 8.01
CA GLY A 56 12.52 -3.03 6.99
C GLY A 56 11.09 -2.83 7.48
N GLY A 57 10.28 -2.16 6.67
CA GLY A 57 8.85 -1.98 6.89
C GLY A 57 8.02 -2.79 5.91
N MET A 58 6.83 -3.22 6.34
CA MET A 58 5.98 -4.14 5.62
C MET A 58 4.51 -3.72 5.70
N VAL A 59 3.98 -3.22 4.59
CA VAL A 59 2.53 -3.04 4.42
C VAL A 59 1.83 -4.39 4.20
N TYR A 60 0.50 -4.42 4.32
CA TYR A 60 -0.29 -5.63 4.06
C TYR A 60 0.01 -6.21 2.66
N LYS A 61 0.14 -7.55 2.56
CA LYS A 61 0.54 -8.30 1.36
C LYS A 61 1.97 -8.01 0.89
N ALA A 62 2.84 -7.45 1.74
CA ALA A 62 4.24 -7.19 1.42
C ALA A 62 5.18 -7.93 2.37
N SER A 63 6.47 -7.91 2.02
CA SER A 63 7.52 -8.57 2.77
C SER A 63 8.73 -7.68 2.96
N SER A 64 9.52 -7.95 3.99
CA SER A 64 10.85 -7.39 4.10
C SER A 64 11.74 -7.95 2.98
N ALA A 65 12.85 -7.25 2.71
CA ALA A 65 13.94 -7.85 1.96
C ALA A 65 14.53 -9.04 2.75
N PRO A 66 15.06 -10.07 2.06
CA PRO A 66 15.83 -11.12 2.71
C PRO A 66 17.18 -10.56 3.20
N VAL A 67 17.58 -10.95 4.40
CA VAL A 67 18.85 -10.51 5.01
C VAL A 67 19.56 -11.71 5.64
N ASP A 68 20.87 -11.81 5.42
CA ASP A 68 21.69 -12.88 6.00
C ASP A 68 22.17 -12.55 7.41
N TYR A 69 21.97 -13.47 8.35
CA TYR A 69 22.44 -13.39 9.73
C TYR A 69 23.26 -14.60 10.13
N ASP A 70 24.23 -14.38 11.02
CA ASP A 70 25.02 -15.45 11.62
C ASP A 70 24.11 -16.38 12.44
N ASP A 71 24.43 -17.67 12.52
CA ASP A 71 23.63 -18.75 13.10
C ASP A 71 23.56 -18.73 14.65
N PHE A 72 23.06 -17.63 15.20
CA PHE A 72 22.80 -17.44 16.62
C PHE A 72 21.29 -17.33 16.92
N SER A 73 20.98 -17.27 18.21
CA SER A 73 19.64 -16.93 18.67
C SER A 73 19.49 -15.41 18.71
N TYR A 74 18.41 -14.90 18.13
CA TYR A 74 18.05 -13.49 18.18
C TYR A 74 16.58 -13.30 18.54
N ASP A 75 16.28 -12.14 19.11
CA ASP A 75 14.93 -11.64 19.28
C ASP A 75 14.51 -10.82 18.05
N PHE A 76 13.53 -11.35 17.34
CA PHE A 76 12.89 -10.69 16.20
C PHE A 76 11.64 -9.97 16.68
N SER A 77 11.59 -8.65 16.51
CA SER A 77 10.50 -7.81 17.01
C SER A 77 9.72 -7.17 15.88
N PHE A 78 8.44 -6.94 16.15
CA PHE A 78 7.50 -6.30 15.25
C PHE A 78 6.88 -5.10 15.94
N GLU A 79 6.86 -3.97 15.24
CA GLU A 79 6.37 -2.71 15.80
C GLU A 79 5.55 -1.91 14.81
N ILE A 80 4.69 -1.04 15.32
CA ILE A 80 3.85 -0.14 14.53
C ILE A 80 3.98 1.27 15.06
N LEU A 81 3.73 2.25 14.21
CA LEU A 81 3.52 3.63 14.64
C LEU A 81 2.02 3.88 14.77
N ASN A 82 1.54 4.16 15.98
CA ASN A 82 0.15 4.55 16.17
C ASN A 82 -0.07 6.01 15.73
N PRO A 83 -1.27 6.35 15.26
CA PRO A 83 -1.58 7.74 14.90
C PRO A 83 -1.34 8.71 16.07
N GLY A 84 -0.62 9.79 15.80
CA GLY A 84 -0.30 10.83 16.79
C GLY A 84 0.91 10.53 17.68
N ASP A 85 1.41 9.29 17.69
CA ASP A 85 2.61 8.93 18.45
C ASP A 85 3.88 9.29 17.66
N THR A 86 4.96 9.58 18.40
CA THR A 86 6.31 9.77 17.82
C THR A 86 7.18 8.53 17.96
N ASP A 87 6.81 7.61 18.86
CA ASP A 87 7.56 6.41 19.19
C ASP A 87 6.82 5.16 18.68
N PHE A 88 7.58 4.17 18.24
CA PHE A 88 7.02 2.89 17.81
C PHE A 88 6.53 2.06 19.01
N THR A 89 5.39 1.39 18.81
CA THR A 89 4.83 0.44 19.77
C THR A 89 5.13 -0.99 19.33
N ARG A 90 5.76 -1.77 20.20
CA ARG A 90 5.99 -3.19 19.97
C ARG A 90 4.69 -3.97 20.04
N ILE A 91 4.40 -4.74 19.00
CA ILE A 91 3.21 -5.60 18.92
C ILE A 91 3.54 -7.08 19.17
N ALA A 92 4.77 -7.52 18.86
CA ALA A 92 5.23 -8.87 19.15
C ALA A 92 6.75 -9.00 19.14
N THR A 93 7.24 -10.07 19.75
CA THR A 93 8.63 -10.52 19.70
C THR A 93 8.64 -12.05 19.60
N GLU A 94 9.46 -12.60 18.72
CA GLU A 94 9.71 -14.03 18.58
C GLU A 94 11.22 -14.30 18.66
N THR A 95 11.63 -15.19 19.55
CA THR A 95 13.03 -15.62 19.64
C THR A 95 13.25 -16.78 18.69
N LEU A 96 14.17 -16.64 17.74
CA LEU A 96 14.53 -17.68 16.78
C LEU A 96 16.03 -17.96 16.81
N GLN A 97 16.37 -19.24 16.86
CA GLN A 97 17.73 -19.71 16.54
C GLN A 97 17.86 -19.76 15.02
N VAL A 98 18.67 -18.85 14.47
CA VAL A 98 19.03 -18.87 13.05
C VAL A 98 19.92 -20.08 12.79
N GLU A 99 19.61 -20.80 11.72
CA GLU A 99 20.34 -21.98 11.29
C GLU A 99 21.11 -21.66 10.00
N ALA A 100 22.35 -22.14 9.90
CA ALA A 100 23.15 -21.98 8.69
C ALA A 100 22.49 -22.67 7.49
N ASP A 101 22.54 -22.01 6.32
CA ASP A 101 21.98 -22.46 5.04
C ASP A 101 20.46 -22.67 5.04
N ARG A 102 19.74 -22.03 5.98
CA ARG A 102 18.28 -22.08 6.11
C ARG A 102 17.61 -20.73 5.83
N ASP A 103 16.47 -20.77 5.14
CA ASP A 103 15.57 -19.64 4.91
C ASP A 103 14.46 -19.67 5.97
N HIS A 104 14.42 -18.63 6.81
CA HIS A 104 13.45 -18.45 7.87
C HIS A 104 12.50 -17.29 7.50
N ILE A 105 11.23 -17.63 7.33
CA ILE A 105 10.19 -16.70 6.90
C ILE A 105 9.18 -16.55 8.02
N PHE A 106 9.07 -15.35 8.57
CA PHE A 106 8.05 -15.01 9.56
C PHE A 106 6.78 -14.58 8.84
N LEU A 107 5.71 -15.37 8.92
CA LEU A 107 4.38 -14.97 8.49
C LEU A 107 3.62 -14.37 9.68
N LEU A 108 3.21 -13.11 9.56
CA LEU A 108 2.33 -12.45 10.53
C LEU A 108 0.89 -12.55 10.09
N THR A 109 0.02 -13.04 10.98
CA THR A 109 -1.42 -13.18 10.76
C THR A 109 -2.21 -12.78 12.01
N GLY A 110 -3.55 -12.72 11.91
CA GLY A 110 -4.42 -12.45 13.06
C GLY A 110 -4.78 -10.96 13.18
N ASP A 111 -4.68 -10.41 14.38
CA ASP A 111 -4.99 -9.00 14.69
C ASP A 111 -3.70 -8.24 15.01
N VAL A 112 -3.60 -6.97 14.63
CA VAL A 112 -2.38 -6.17 14.86
C VAL A 112 -2.04 -6.00 16.35
N ASN A 113 -3.04 -6.02 17.24
CA ASN A 113 -2.83 -5.88 18.68
C ASN A 113 -2.44 -7.21 19.35
N ALA A 114 -2.61 -8.33 18.66
CA ALA A 114 -2.28 -9.67 19.13
C ALA A 114 -1.90 -10.57 17.93
N PRO A 115 -0.79 -10.26 17.24
CA PRO A 115 -0.44 -10.96 16.02
C PRO A 115 -0.02 -12.40 16.34
N THR A 116 -0.35 -13.32 15.43
CA THR A 116 0.15 -14.69 15.43
C THR A 116 1.32 -14.78 14.46
N ILE A 117 2.44 -15.29 14.96
CA ILE A 117 3.67 -15.47 14.18
C ILE A 117 3.82 -16.95 13.85
N THR A 118 3.87 -17.26 12.55
CA THR A 118 4.22 -18.59 12.05
C THR A 118 5.60 -18.50 11.39
N VAL A 119 6.55 -19.32 11.82
CA VAL A 119 7.89 -19.38 11.20
C VAL A 119 7.97 -20.56 10.25
N TRP A 120 8.15 -20.26 8.96
CA TRP A 120 8.44 -21.27 7.95
C TRP A 120 9.94 -21.41 7.77
N ASN A 121 10.43 -22.65 7.86
CA ASN A 121 11.84 -22.97 7.70
C ASN A 121 12.04 -23.79 6.43
N GLY A 122 12.93 -23.35 5.55
CA GLY A 122 13.33 -24.05 4.33
C GLY A 122 14.84 -24.03 4.13
N ASP A 123 15.34 -24.75 3.13
CA ASP A 123 16.74 -24.62 2.72
C ASP A 123 16.90 -23.38 1.86
N VAL A 124 18.04 -22.69 1.96
CA VAL A 124 18.36 -21.59 1.04
C VAL A 124 18.70 -22.20 -0.33
N ARG A 125 17.96 -21.79 -1.36
CA ARG A 125 18.24 -22.24 -2.72
C ARG A 125 19.52 -21.61 -3.25
N THR A 126 20.42 -22.47 -3.74
CA THR A 126 21.58 -22.08 -4.55
C THR A 126 21.35 -22.52 -5.98
N PHE A 127 21.60 -21.63 -6.95
CA PHE A 127 21.51 -21.92 -8.38
C PHE A 127 22.89 -21.95 -9.01
N ASP A 128 23.10 -22.91 -9.92
CA ASP A 128 24.24 -22.90 -10.82
C ASP A 128 23.95 -21.99 -12.03
N ALA A 129 24.99 -21.40 -12.61
CA ALA A 129 24.85 -20.49 -13.75
C ALA A 129 24.23 -21.15 -15.01
N ALA A 130 24.21 -22.48 -15.06
CA ALA A 130 23.62 -23.26 -16.14
C ALA A 130 22.17 -23.69 -15.87
N ASP A 131 21.62 -23.42 -14.68
CA ASP A 131 20.26 -23.80 -14.32
C ASP A 131 19.26 -23.05 -15.20
N THR A 132 18.30 -23.81 -15.75
CA THR A 132 17.18 -23.30 -16.58
C THR A 132 15.86 -23.29 -15.82
N VAL A 133 15.88 -23.70 -14.55
CA VAL A 133 14.71 -23.82 -13.68
C VAL A 133 14.63 -22.66 -12.71
N LEU A 134 13.43 -22.44 -12.18
CA LEU A 134 13.16 -21.64 -10.99
C LEU A 134 12.69 -22.57 -9.88
N GLU A 135 12.81 -22.12 -8.63
CA GLU A 135 12.20 -22.80 -7.48
C GLU A 135 10.94 -22.03 -7.05
N ALA A 136 9.85 -22.74 -6.79
CA ALA A 136 8.64 -22.15 -6.22
C ALA A 136 8.16 -22.91 -4.98
N ARG A 137 7.69 -22.14 -4.01
CA ARG A 137 6.94 -22.57 -2.84
C ARG A 137 5.63 -21.80 -2.82
N PHE A 138 4.54 -22.48 -2.51
CA PHE A 138 3.21 -21.89 -2.44
C PHE A 138 2.78 -21.80 -0.99
N SER A 139 2.20 -20.68 -0.57
CA SER A 139 1.66 -20.53 0.77
C SER A 139 0.29 -19.88 0.77
N HIS A 140 -0.45 -20.11 1.85
CA HIS A 140 -1.83 -19.66 1.97
C HIS A 140 -2.00 -18.82 3.24
N ALA A 141 -2.23 -17.51 3.06
CA ALA A 141 -2.41 -16.53 4.12
C ALA A 141 -3.78 -15.82 4.04
N SER A 142 -4.69 -16.31 3.21
CA SER A 142 -6.06 -15.80 3.10
C SER A 142 -6.92 -16.38 4.22
N THR A 143 -7.59 -15.50 4.96
CA THR A 143 -8.48 -15.83 6.07
C THR A 143 -9.92 -16.08 5.62
N THR A 144 -10.27 -15.66 4.39
CA THR A 144 -11.62 -15.83 3.84
C THR A 144 -11.82 -17.16 3.12
N LEU A 145 -10.75 -17.77 2.63
CA LEU A 145 -10.80 -19.09 1.98
C LEU A 145 -10.62 -20.23 2.98
N GLY A 146 -11.19 -21.40 2.63
CA GLY A 146 -10.88 -22.66 3.29
C GLY A 146 -9.56 -23.25 2.81
N ALA A 147 -9.38 -24.56 2.93
CA ALA A 147 -8.25 -25.21 2.27
C ALA A 147 -8.35 -25.04 0.74
N VAL A 148 -7.23 -24.73 0.10
CA VAL A 148 -7.16 -24.44 -1.34
C VAL A 148 -6.25 -25.40 -2.08
N ASP A 149 -6.56 -25.63 -3.35
CA ASP A 149 -5.64 -26.19 -4.33
C ASP A 149 -5.05 -25.06 -5.18
N VAL A 150 -3.72 -25.06 -5.32
CA VAL A 150 -2.98 -24.12 -6.17
C VAL A 150 -2.50 -24.85 -7.41
N TYR A 151 -2.97 -24.43 -8.57
CA TYR A 151 -2.50 -24.87 -9.87
C TYR A 151 -1.49 -23.86 -10.41
N PHE A 152 -0.39 -24.36 -10.96
CA PHE A 152 0.68 -23.54 -11.52
C PHE A 152 1.14 -24.19 -12.82
N ASP A 153 0.46 -23.81 -13.89
CA ASP A 153 0.52 -24.50 -15.18
C ASP A 153 0.79 -23.52 -16.33
N ALA A 154 1.17 -24.06 -17.49
CA ALA A 154 1.33 -23.27 -18.70
C ALA A 154 -0.02 -22.63 -19.13
N PRO A 155 0.00 -21.44 -19.77
CA PRO A 155 -1.21 -20.76 -20.23
C PRO A 155 -2.13 -21.66 -21.07
N GLY A 156 -3.44 -21.56 -20.80
CA GLY A 156 -4.47 -22.36 -21.48
C GLY A 156 -4.71 -23.76 -20.89
N THR A 157 -3.98 -24.15 -19.85
CA THR A 157 -4.25 -25.39 -19.11
C THR A 157 -5.46 -25.22 -18.20
N VAL A 158 -6.42 -26.14 -18.26
CA VAL A 158 -7.61 -26.12 -17.39
C VAL A 158 -7.24 -26.70 -16.01
N PRO A 159 -7.59 -26.04 -14.90
CA PRO A 159 -7.39 -26.57 -13.55
C PRO A 159 -7.92 -28.00 -13.39
N GLY A 160 -7.18 -28.84 -12.66
CA GLY A 160 -7.50 -30.25 -12.48
C GLY A 160 -7.07 -31.18 -13.62
N THR A 161 -6.54 -30.65 -14.74
CA THR A 161 -5.90 -31.49 -15.78
C THR A 161 -4.62 -32.13 -15.25
N ASN A 162 -3.80 -31.33 -14.56
CA ASN A 162 -2.65 -31.78 -13.80
C ASN A 162 -3.01 -31.81 -12.30
N PRO A 163 -2.30 -32.58 -11.47
CA PRO A 163 -2.40 -32.44 -10.01
C PRO A 163 -2.06 -31.00 -9.59
N PRO A 164 -2.67 -30.49 -8.50
CA PRO A 164 -2.30 -29.18 -7.98
C PRO A 164 -0.81 -29.17 -7.60
N ALA A 165 -0.17 -28.01 -7.78
CA ALA A 165 1.19 -27.77 -7.32
C ALA A 165 1.28 -27.85 -5.79
N ALA A 166 0.22 -27.41 -5.10
CA ALA A 166 0.07 -27.58 -3.66
C ALA A 166 -1.41 -27.63 -3.24
N THR A 167 -1.70 -28.38 -2.19
CA THR A 167 -2.95 -28.29 -1.43
C THR A 167 -2.60 -27.72 -0.06
N LEU A 168 -3.20 -26.59 0.33
CA LEU A 168 -2.76 -25.80 1.48
C LEU A 168 -3.95 -25.39 2.35
N SER A 169 -3.79 -25.53 3.65
CA SER A 169 -4.63 -24.87 4.66
C SER A 169 -4.04 -23.51 5.03
N PHE A 170 -4.84 -22.67 5.70
CA PHE A 170 -4.38 -21.38 6.21
C PHE A 170 -3.10 -21.52 7.06
N GLY A 171 -2.10 -20.69 6.79
CA GLY A 171 -0.80 -20.65 7.46
C GLY A 171 0.21 -21.69 6.96
N GLU A 172 -0.16 -22.55 6.01
CA GLU A 172 0.74 -23.57 5.45
C GLU A 172 1.56 -23.03 4.27
N ILE A 173 2.74 -23.63 4.08
CA ILE A 173 3.60 -23.44 2.91
C ILE A 173 3.99 -24.82 2.36
N SER A 174 4.04 -24.94 1.03
CA SER A 174 4.48 -26.14 0.36
C SER A 174 5.99 -26.36 0.51
N PRO A 175 6.46 -27.61 0.35
CA PRO A 175 7.85 -27.87 0.04
C PRO A 175 8.29 -27.14 -1.24
N PRO A 176 9.59 -26.83 -1.40
CA PRO A 176 10.12 -26.29 -2.65
C PRO A 176 10.01 -27.31 -3.78
N ALA A 177 9.72 -26.81 -4.98
CA ALA A 177 9.73 -27.59 -6.21
C ALA A 177 10.33 -26.78 -7.36
N ASP A 178 11.00 -27.48 -8.28
CA ASP A 178 11.60 -26.90 -9.47
C ASP A 178 10.60 -26.86 -10.62
N TYR A 179 10.54 -25.71 -11.30
CA TYR A 179 9.72 -25.46 -12.47
C TYR A 179 10.59 -24.93 -13.60
N GLU A 180 10.27 -25.25 -14.85
CA GLU A 180 10.96 -24.67 -15.99
C GLU A 180 10.71 -23.15 -16.05
N ALA A 181 11.70 -22.37 -16.48
CA ALA A 181 11.47 -20.96 -16.72
C ALA A 181 10.52 -20.74 -17.91
N GLY A 182 9.61 -19.79 -17.79
CA GLY A 182 8.62 -19.53 -18.84
C GLY A 182 7.33 -18.90 -18.33
N PRO A 183 6.31 -18.87 -19.19
CA PRO A 183 5.00 -18.33 -18.85
C PRO A 183 4.17 -19.32 -18.03
N TYR A 184 3.51 -18.80 -17.01
CA TYR A 184 2.60 -19.55 -16.13
C TYR A 184 1.30 -18.78 -15.90
N VAL A 185 0.22 -19.54 -15.69
CA VAL A 185 -1.02 -19.07 -15.08
C VAL A 185 -1.17 -19.75 -13.73
N LEU A 186 -1.38 -18.96 -12.69
CA LEU A 186 -1.66 -19.45 -11.34
C LEU A 186 -3.17 -19.43 -11.12
N THR A 187 -3.73 -20.57 -10.71
CA THR A 187 -5.15 -20.69 -10.34
C THR A 187 -5.30 -21.19 -8.92
N VAL A 188 -6.18 -20.57 -8.14
CA VAL A 188 -6.55 -21.00 -6.79
C VAL A 188 -7.98 -21.51 -6.82
N THR A 189 -8.21 -22.72 -6.34
CA THR A 189 -9.54 -23.34 -6.25
C THR A 189 -9.81 -23.88 -4.84
N ASP A 190 -11.06 -24.26 -4.57
CA ASP A 190 -11.34 -25.11 -3.40
C ASP A 190 -10.54 -26.41 -3.47
N ALA A 191 -10.04 -26.86 -2.31
CA ALA A 191 -9.30 -28.11 -2.23
C ALA A 191 -10.15 -29.32 -2.68
N GLY A 192 -9.65 -30.06 -3.66
CA GLY A 192 -10.32 -31.22 -4.25
C GLY A 192 -11.46 -30.89 -5.22
N ASP A 193 -11.72 -29.60 -5.49
CA ASP A 193 -12.73 -29.14 -6.46
C ASP A 193 -12.14 -28.11 -7.43
N PRO A 194 -11.51 -28.56 -8.55
CA PRO A 194 -10.95 -27.65 -9.56
C PRO A 194 -12.01 -26.80 -10.30
N GLY A 195 -13.31 -27.09 -10.12
CA GLY A 195 -14.39 -26.34 -10.75
C GLY A 195 -14.74 -25.03 -10.03
N THR A 196 -14.38 -24.91 -8.75
CA THR A 196 -14.66 -23.72 -7.93
C THR A 196 -13.42 -22.85 -7.86
N VAL A 197 -13.27 -21.97 -8.85
CA VAL A 197 -12.13 -21.05 -8.99
C VAL A 197 -12.37 -19.77 -8.19
N HIS A 198 -11.42 -19.42 -7.31
CA HIS A 198 -11.42 -18.18 -6.53
C HIS A 198 -10.52 -17.11 -7.10
N PHE A 199 -9.48 -17.52 -7.84
CA PHE A 199 -8.53 -16.63 -8.48
C PHE A 199 -7.90 -17.34 -9.68
N ALA A 200 -7.75 -16.64 -10.80
CA ALA A 200 -6.96 -17.09 -11.93
C ALA A 200 -6.14 -15.91 -12.46
N SER A 201 -4.82 -16.05 -12.52
CA SER A 201 -3.96 -14.96 -12.97
C SER A 201 -3.99 -14.79 -14.49
N ASN A 202 -3.62 -13.59 -14.94
CA ASN A 202 -3.04 -13.40 -16.25
C ASN A 202 -1.71 -14.18 -16.38
N GLU A 203 -1.22 -14.32 -17.61
CA GLU A 203 0.06 -14.95 -17.87
C GLU A 203 1.21 -14.15 -17.22
N ALA A 204 1.99 -14.81 -16.37
CA ALA A 204 3.19 -14.26 -15.77
C ALA A 204 4.42 -15.02 -16.28
N THR A 205 5.42 -14.30 -16.80
CA THR A 205 6.70 -14.90 -17.20
C THR A 205 7.65 -14.93 -16.02
N LEU A 206 8.07 -16.12 -15.61
CA LEU A 206 9.07 -16.30 -14.55
C LEU A 206 10.42 -16.72 -15.14
N LEU A 207 11.48 -16.21 -14.54
CA LEU A 207 12.86 -16.39 -15.01
C LEU A 207 13.54 -17.53 -14.25
N ALA A 208 14.46 -18.21 -14.93
CA ALA A 208 15.33 -19.20 -14.29
C ALA A 208 16.18 -18.54 -13.20
N GLN A 209 16.65 -19.35 -12.25
CA GLN A 209 17.57 -18.94 -11.19
C GLN A 209 16.96 -17.98 -10.17
N PHE A 210 15.63 -18.00 -10.02
CA PHE A 210 14.91 -17.32 -8.96
C PHE A 210 14.20 -18.32 -8.05
N ALA A 211 14.24 -18.05 -6.75
CA ALA A 211 13.45 -18.75 -5.74
C ALA A 211 12.26 -17.88 -5.34
N HIS A 212 11.06 -18.43 -5.46
CA HIS A 212 9.79 -17.74 -5.27
C HIS A 212 9.04 -18.31 -4.08
N VAL A 213 8.56 -17.42 -3.19
CA VAL A 213 7.51 -17.74 -2.23
C VAL A 213 6.25 -17.04 -2.69
N ILE A 214 5.33 -17.81 -3.27
CA ILE A 214 4.09 -17.36 -3.87
C ILE A 214 2.98 -17.52 -2.84
N THR A 215 2.42 -16.40 -2.38
CA THR A 215 1.51 -16.36 -1.25
C THR A 215 0.14 -15.85 -1.69
N VAL A 216 -0.91 -16.58 -1.28
CA VAL A 216 -2.31 -16.21 -1.46
C VAL A 216 -2.78 -15.37 -0.28
N PHE A 217 -3.38 -14.22 -0.53
CA PHE A 217 -3.90 -13.27 0.44
C PHE A 217 -5.36 -12.92 0.12
N ASP A 218 -6.07 -12.38 1.12
CA ASP A 218 -7.34 -11.70 0.88
C ASP A 218 -7.07 -10.33 0.25
N GLY A 219 -7.94 -9.91 -0.68
CA GLY A 219 -8.00 -8.54 -1.16
C GLY A 219 -8.43 -7.57 -0.05
N ASP A 220 -8.09 -6.31 -0.22
CA ASP A 220 -8.57 -5.20 0.62
C ASP A 220 -9.38 -4.19 -0.22
N GLU A 221 -9.78 -3.07 0.37
CA GLU A 221 -10.63 -2.09 -0.31
C GLU A 221 -9.94 -1.39 -1.50
N ASN A 222 -8.60 -1.51 -1.64
CA ASN A 222 -7.86 -1.03 -2.81
C ASN A 222 -7.88 -2.02 -3.98
N ASP A 223 -8.40 -3.23 -3.76
CA ASP A 223 -8.35 -4.30 -4.73
C ASP A 223 -9.73 -4.56 -5.34
N VAL A 224 -9.79 -4.69 -6.66
CA VAL A 224 -11.01 -5.16 -7.34
C VAL A 224 -11.22 -6.65 -7.10
N SER A 225 -10.13 -7.42 -7.00
CA SER A 225 -10.18 -8.86 -6.77
C SER A 225 -10.34 -9.18 -5.28
N PRO A 226 -11.20 -10.15 -4.91
CA PRO A 226 -11.28 -10.61 -3.53
C PRO A 226 -10.05 -11.39 -3.08
N ILE A 227 -9.21 -11.89 -4.01
CA ILE A 227 -8.05 -12.71 -3.71
C ILE A 227 -6.82 -12.17 -4.45
N HIS A 228 -5.71 -12.06 -3.72
CA HIS A 228 -4.46 -11.56 -4.27
C HIS A 228 -3.37 -12.60 -4.16
N VAL A 229 -2.56 -12.74 -5.22
CA VAL A 229 -1.40 -13.62 -5.20
C VAL A 229 -0.15 -12.82 -5.50
N ARG A 230 0.82 -12.88 -4.59
CA ARG A 230 2.10 -12.19 -4.73
C ARG A 230 3.25 -13.16 -4.51
N SER A 231 4.26 -13.02 -5.34
CA SER A 231 5.50 -13.78 -5.25
C SER A 231 6.60 -12.93 -4.68
N MET A 232 7.26 -13.42 -3.65
CA MET A 232 8.42 -12.78 -3.05
C MET A 232 9.69 -13.53 -3.46
N THR A 233 10.64 -12.79 -4.02
CA THR A 233 11.92 -13.34 -4.49
C THR A 233 13.04 -13.11 -3.48
N SER A 234 14.16 -13.79 -3.68
CA SER A 234 15.42 -13.54 -2.98
C SER A 234 16.00 -12.12 -3.20
N VAL A 235 15.38 -11.30 -4.06
CA VAL A 235 15.79 -9.92 -4.36
C VAL A 235 14.84 -8.88 -3.75
N GLY A 236 13.81 -9.31 -3.00
CA GLY A 236 12.95 -8.45 -2.18
C GLY A 236 11.78 -7.76 -2.89
N ASN A 237 11.80 -7.61 -4.23
CA ASN A 237 10.67 -7.05 -4.96
C ASN A 237 9.57 -8.10 -5.19
N PRO A 238 8.31 -7.85 -4.79
CA PRO A 238 7.24 -8.79 -5.05
C PRO A 238 6.82 -8.73 -6.53
N LEU A 239 6.78 -9.88 -7.20
CA LEU A 239 6.05 -10.04 -8.45
C LEU A 239 4.55 -10.20 -8.11
N VAL A 240 3.69 -9.39 -8.71
CA VAL A 240 2.24 -9.47 -8.53
C VAL A 240 1.66 -10.35 -9.64
N PHE A 241 0.84 -11.33 -9.27
CA PHE A 241 -0.02 -12.03 -10.23
C PHE A 241 -1.33 -11.25 -10.32
N SER A 242 -1.56 -10.54 -11.42
CA SER A 242 -2.83 -9.86 -11.68
C SER A 242 -3.91 -10.88 -12.02
N GLU A 243 -5.12 -10.70 -11.49
CA GLU A 243 -6.26 -11.56 -11.83
C GLU A 243 -6.73 -11.30 -13.27
N ALA A 244 -6.94 -12.37 -14.02
CA ALA A 244 -7.50 -12.31 -15.36
C ALA A 244 -8.96 -11.87 -15.32
N GLY A 245 -9.30 -10.85 -16.09
CA GLY A 245 -10.67 -10.36 -16.18
C GLY A 245 -11.10 -9.44 -15.03
N SER A 246 -10.15 -8.93 -14.25
CA SER A 246 -10.38 -7.87 -13.24
C SER A 246 -9.93 -6.52 -13.80
N PRO A 247 -10.75 -5.87 -14.66
CA PRO A 247 -10.40 -4.58 -15.23
C PRO A 247 -10.27 -3.53 -14.14
N PRO A 248 -9.49 -2.46 -14.37
CA PRO A 248 -9.53 -1.33 -13.47
C PRO A 248 -10.90 -0.67 -13.48
N GLN A 249 -11.21 0.01 -12.37
CA GLN A 249 -12.44 0.77 -12.22
C GLN A 249 -12.14 2.25 -12.06
N LEU A 250 -12.90 3.08 -12.80
CA LEU A 250 -12.77 4.53 -12.76
C LEU A 250 -13.96 5.16 -12.05
N ARG A 251 -13.71 6.21 -11.27
CA ARG A 251 -14.74 7.09 -10.74
C ARG A 251 -14.47 8.52 -11.18
N PHE A 252 -15.45 9.15 -11.84
CA PHE A 252 -15.36 10.58 -12.16
C PHE A 252 -15.88 11.42 -11.01
N ILE A 253 -15.16 12.49 -10.71
CA ILE A 253 -15.44 13.44 -9.63
C ILE A 253 -15.53 14.83 -10.26
N HIS A 254 -16.69 15.45 -10.20
CA HIS A 254 -16.88 16.76 -10.80
C HIS A 254 -16.52 17.87 -9.83
N SER A 255 -15.34 18.45 -10.04
CA SER A 255 -14.77 19.44 -9.13
C SER A 255 -14.52 20.82 -9.73
N ALA A 256 -14.75 21.01 -11.03
CA ALA A 256 -14.70 22.30 -11.71
C ALA A 256 -16.00 23.08 -11.50
N SER A 257 -15.96 24.26 -10.90
CA SER A 257 -17.17 25.03 -10.55
C SER A 257 -17.87 25.69 -11.76
N THR A 258 -17.14 25.93 -12.84
CA THR A 258 -17.66 26.55 -14.08
C THR A 258 -18.04 25.55 -15.16
N LEU A 259 -17.74 24.26 -14.95
CA LEU A 259 -18.27 23.19 -15.77
C LEU A 259 -19.74 22.96 -15.39
N GLU A 260 -20.63 22.98 -16.37
CA GLU A 260 -22.04 22.66 -16.15
C GLU A 260 -22.23 21.16 -15.88
N THR A 261 -23.42 20.73 -15.46
CA THR A 261 -23.72 19.29 -15.33
C THR A 261 -23.46 18.57 -16.66
N VAL A 262 -22.68 17.50 -16.62
CA VAL A 262 -22.22 16.80 -17.83
C VAL A 262 -22.72 15.38 -17.97
N ASP A 263 -22.90 14.95 -19.20
CA ASP A 263 -22.92 13.53 -19.58
C ASP A 263 -21.51 13.10 -20.01
N VAL A 264 -21.15 11.85 -19.71
CA VAL A 264 -19.84 11.26 -20.01
C VAL A 264 -20.01 10.15 -21.03
N TYR A 265 -19.34 10.27 -22.16
CA TYR A 265 -19.31 9.28 -23.25
C TYR A 265 -17.91 8.72 -23.42
N ASP A 266 -17.80 7.49 -23.94
CA ASP A 266 -16.53 6.84 -24.25
C ASP A 266 -16.25 6.65 -25.75
N ASP A 267 -17.05 7.32 -26.60
CA ASP A 267 -16.91 7.33 -28.05
C ASP A 267 -17.12 8.73 -28.64
N ASP A 268 -16.42 9.04 -29.73
CA ASP A 268 -16.45 10.35 -30.41
C ASP A 268 -17.79 10.64 -31.09
N LEU A 269 -18.56 9.58 -31.40
CA LEU A 269 -19.90 9.68 -31.97
C LEU A 269 -20.99 9.93 -30.93
N LEU A 270 -20.65 9.94 -29.63
CA LEU A 270 -21.56 10.17 -28.50
C LEU A 270 -22.73 9.17 -28.48
N THR A 271 -22.46 7.91 -28.79
CA THR A 271 -23.45 6.83 -28.85
C THR A 271 -23.44 5.91 -27.63
N SER A 272 -22.35 5.93 -26.86
CA SER A 272 -22.11 5.09 -25.70
C SER A 272 -21.99 5.97 -24.45
N LEU A 273 -23.14 6.17 -23.80
CA LEU A 273 -23.24 6.92 -22.56
C LEU A 273 -22.71 6.07 -21.40
N VAL A 274 -21.63 6.54 -20.78
CA VAL A 274 -20.98 5.91 -19.62
C VAL A 274 -21.66 6.35 -18.32
N PHE A 275 -21.95 7.64 -18.20
CA PHE A 275 -22.66 8.21 -17.05
C PHE A 275 -23.45 9.45 -17.45
N GLY A 276 -24.69 9.57 -16.98
CA GLY A 276 -25.55 10.71 -17.26
C GLY A 276 -25.68 11.66 -16.07
N SER A 277 -25.72 12.97 -16.34
CA SER A 277 -26.00 14.04 -15.38
C SER A 277 -25.05 14.09 -14.17
N LEU A 278 -23.74 14.00 -14.41
CA LEU A 278 -22.72 14.25 -13.39
C LEU A 278 -22.72 15.74 -13.01
N ALA A 279 -23.26 16.06 -11.84
CA ALA A 279 -23.34 17.42 -11.33
C ALA A 279 -22.08 17.84 -10.56
N PHE A 280 -21.81 19.14 -10.50
CA PHE A 280 -20.77 19.70 -9.64
C PHE A 280 -20.89 19.19 -8.20
N LYS A 281 -19.74 18.83 -7.61
CA LYS A 281 -19.60 18.21 -6.27
C LYS A 281 -20.11 16.77 -6.16
N SER A 282 -20.49 16.14 -7.26
CA SER A 282 -20.95 14.74 -7.29
C SER A 282 -19.90 13.80 -7.86
N THR A 283 -20.12 12.49 -7.67
CA THR A 283 -19.30 11.42 -8.22
C THR A 283 -20.16 10.39 -8.95
N THR A 284 -19.57 9.61 -9.85
CA THR A 284 -20.28 8.60 -10.66
C THR A 284 -20.47 7.24 -9.99
N GLY A 285 -19.82 6.98 -8.85
CA GLY A 285 -19.46 5.62 -8.46
C GLY A 285 -18.36 5.04 -9.36
N TYR A 286 -17.87 3.84 -9.03
CA TYR A 286 -16.86 3.14 -9.82
C TYR A 286 -17.49 2.45 -11.03
N LEU A 287 -16.91 2.70 -12.20
CA LEU A 287 -17.34 2.25 -13.51
C LEU A 287 -16.26 1.31 -14.07
N ASP A 288 -16.65 0.13 -14.53
CA ASP A 288 -15.74 -0.84 -15.15
C ASP A 288 -15.16 -0.28 -16.45
N THR A 289 -13.93 0.23 -16.45
CA THR A 289 -13.38 0.84 -17.67
C THR A 289 -11.86 0.82 -17.76
N LEU A 290 -11.39 0.55 -18.98
CA LEU A 290 -10.04 0.61 -19.56
C LEU A 290 -9.07 -0.56 -19.32
N THR A 291 -9.03 -1.49 -20.27
CA THR A 291 -7.84 -2.32 -20.51
C THR A 291 -6.81 -1.63 -21.43
N GLU A 292 -7.22 -0.55 -22.11
CA GLU A 292 -6.40 0.27 -23.00
C GLU A 292 -6.78 1.75 -22.84
N ALA A 293 -5.89 2.68 -23.24
CA ALA A 293 -6.16 4.11 -23.17
C ALA A 293 -7.40 4.51 -23.98
N ARG A 294 -8.19 5.46 -23.46
CA ARG A 294 -9.50 5.82 -24.01
C ARG A 294 -9.78 7.28 -23.80
N THR A 295 -10.35 7.93 -24.81
CA THR A 295 -10.85 9.29 -24.71
C THR A 295 -12.28 9.30 -24.22
N PHE A 296 -12.53 10.05 -23.16
CA PHE A 296 -13.88 10.35 -22.68
C PHE A 296 -14.30 11.72 -23.16
N TYR A 297 -15.55 11.84 -23.58
CA TYR A 297 -16.15 13.05 -24.11
C TYR A 297 -17.21 13.54 -23.13
N PHE A 298 -17.12 14.81 -22.74
CA PHE A 298 -18.03 15.44 -21.79
C PHE A 298 -18.93 16.40 -22.55
N THR A 299 -20.24 16.23 -22.42
CA THR A 299 -21.24 17.07 -23.09
C THR A 299 -22.18 17.69 -22.06
N PRO A 300 -22.94 18.75 -22.38
CA PRO A 300 -24.00 19.20 -21.49
C PRO A 300 -25.01 18.08 -21.24
N ALA A 301 -25.53 17.99 -20.02
CA ALA A 301 -26.51 16.96 -19.65
C ALA A 301 -27.69 16.90 -20.64
N ASP A 302 -28.09 15.68 -21.01
CA ASP A 302 -29.16 15.37 -21.96
C ASP A 302 -28.94 15.95 -23.38
N SER A 303 -27.70 16.28 -23.75
CA SER A 303 -27.37 16.89 -25.04
C SER A 303 -26.11 16.30 -25.67
N ILE A 304 -26.23 15.86 -26.92
CA ILE A 304 -25.11 15.43 -27.78
C ILE A 304 -24.75 16.48 -28.84
N ALA A 305 -25.27 17.71 -28.70
CA ALA A 305 -25.11 18.74 -29.72
C ALA A 305 -23.69 19.34 -29.77
N THR A 306 -22.97 19.29 -28.64
CA THR A 306 -21.61 19.79 -28.50
C THR A 306 -20.86 18.99 -27.45
N THR A 307 -19.57 18.79 -27.69
CA THR A 307 -18.60 18.37 -26.67
C THR A 307 -18.09 19.64 -25.98
N LEU A 308 -18.11 19.66 -24.65
CA LEU A 308 -17.53 20.73 -23.84
C LEU A 308 -16.01 20.60 -23.79
N PHE A 309 -15.54 19.39 -23.47
CA PHE A 309 -14.14 19.00 -23.57
C PHE A 309 -14.03 17.47 -23.68
N ASP A 310 -12.86 17.00 -24.05
CA ASP A 310 -12.51 15.59 -24.07
C ASP A 310 -11.21 15.34 -23.30
N GLN A 311 -11.07 14.15 -22.75
CA GLN A 311 -9.90 13.76 -21.98
C GLN A 311 -9.51 12.32 -22.32
N GLU A 312 -8.30 12.16 -22.85
CA GLU A 312 -7.67 10.84 -22.92
C GLU A 312 -7.21 10.41 -21.53
N ILE A 313 -7.65 9.23 -21.11
CA ILE A 313 -7.26 8.59 -19.87
C ILE A 313 -6.47 7.34 -20.24
N SER A 314 -5.23 7.27 -19.77
CA SER A 314 -4.41 6.07 -19.95
C SER A 314 -4.99 4.90 -19.15
N ALA A 315 -4.85 3.68 -19.67
CA ALA A 315 -5.24 2.47 -18.94
C ALA A 315 -4.56 2.42 -17.56
N PRO A 316 -5.33 2.30 -16.46
CA PRO A 316 -4.77 2.00 -15.15
C PRO A 316 -4.16 0.61 -15.09
N LEU A 317 -3.53 0.30 -13.95
CA LEU A 317 -3.13 -1.08 -13.65
C LEU A 317 -4.38 -1.95 -13.46
N GLU A 318 -4.35 -3.18 -13.95
CA GLU A 318 -5.43 -4.14 -13.71
C GLU A 318 -5.71 -4.30 -12.22
N GLY A 319 -6.98 -4.53 -11.89
CA GLY A 319 -7.43 -4.71 -10.51
C GLY A 319 -7.34 -3.47 -9.61
N SER A 320 -7.10 -2.28 -10.17
CA SER A 320 -6.98 -1.02 -9.41
C SER A 320 -8.20 -0.11 -9.53
N PHE A 321 -8.39 0.73 -8.50
CA PHE A 321 -9.35 1.83 -8.49
C PHE A 321 -8.64 3.16 -8.80
N VAL A 322 -9.25 3.98 -9.64
CA VAL A 322 -8.73 5.30 -10.01
C VAL A 322 -9.82 6.36 -9.95
N ASP A 323 -9.46 7.50 -9.38
CA ASP A 323 -10.30 8.69 -9.35
C ASP A 323 -9.86 9.68 -10.42
N VAL A 324 -10.84 10.19 -11.17
CA VAL A 324 -10.65 11.18 -12.23
C VAL A 324 -11.37 12.46 -11.82
N TYR A 325 -10.57 13.44 -11.39
CA TYR A 325 -11.05 14.75 -10.98
C TYR A 325 -11.17 15.67 -12.19
N LEU A 326 -12.38 16.15 -12.46
CA LEU A 326 -12.65 17.17 -13.47
C LEU A 326 -12.33 18.54 -12.90
N LEU A 327 -11.34 19.21 -13.47
CA LEU A 327 -10.74 20.44 -12.99
C LEU A 327 -10.74 21.52 -14.07
N GLY A 328 -10.46 22.75 -13.66
CA GLY A 328 -10.23 23.88 -14.56
C GLY A 328 -11.33 24.93 -14.49
N ASP A 329 -11.28 25.83 -15.45
CA ASP A 329 -12.24 26.92 -15.63
C ASP A 329 -12.80 26.88 -17.06
N THR A 330 -13.75 27.77 -17.34
CA THR A 330 -14.42 27.97 -18.62
C THR A 330 -13.44 27.87 -19.78
N ASP A 331 -13.73 26.98 -20.71
CA ASP A 331 -12.93 26.70 -21.91
C ASP A 331 -11.51 26.16 -21.65
N ASN A 332 -11.18 25.76 -20.42
CA ASN A 332 -9.90 25.16 -20.03
C ASN A 332 -10.08 24.09 -18.94
N TRP A 333 -11.03 23.17 -19.18
CA TRP A 333 -11.25 22.00 -18.33
C TRP A 333 -10.29 20.86 -18.68
N LEU A 334 -10.00 20.02 -17.69
CA LEU A 334 -9.15 18.84 -17.84
C LEU A 334 -9.53 17.78 -16.80
N GLY A 335 -9.21 16.52 -17.10
CA GLY A 335 -9.28 15.43 -16.13
C GLY A 335 -7.88 15.10 -15.60
N VAL A 336 -7.69 15.16 -14.28
CA VAL A 336 -6.51 14.55 -13.63
C VAL A 336 -6.90 13.24 -12.98
N ARG A 337 -6.02 12.25 -13.09
CA ARG A 337 -6.24 10.94 -12.51
C ARG A 337 -5.26 10.65 -11.38
N PHE A 338 -5.76 10.01 -10.34
CA PHE A 338 -4.94 9.51 -9.25
C PHE A 338 -5.40 8.12 -8.84
N PRO A 339 -4.49 7.22 -8.44
CA PRO A 339 -4.89 5.99 -7.75
C PRO A 339 -5.77 6.34 -6.55
N SER A 340 -6.89 5.64 -6.44
CA SER A 340 -7.69 5.68 -5.23
C SER A 340 -6.90 5.02 -4.10
N ASP A 341 -7.04 5.56 -2.90
CA ASP A 341 -6.54 4.93 -1.70
C ASP A 341 -7.73 4.79 -0.75
N ARG A 342 -8.18 3.55 -0.64
CA ARG A 342 -9.38 3.08 0.05
C ARG A 342 -9.03 2.13 1.18
N GLN A 343 -7.76 1.72 1.29
CA GLN A 343 -7.31 0.75 2.28
C GLN A 343 -7.68 1.22 3.68
N ARG A 344 -8.45 0.39 4.37
CA ARG A 344 -8.77 0.62 5.78
C ARG A 344 -7.61 0.16 6.65
N VAL A 345 -7.34 0.92 7.70
CA VAL A 345 -6.29 0.61 8.68
C VAL A 345 -6.93 0.54 10.06
N SER A 346 -6.91 -0.63 10.67
CA SER A 346 -7.62 -0.97 11.91
C SER A 346 -7.29 -0.07 13.10
N ASN A 347 -6.06 0.46 13.19
CA ASN A 347 -5.63 1.33 14.29
C ASN A 347 -5.65 2.83 13.94
N ALA A 348 -6.20 3.22 12.79
CA ALA A 348 -6.21 4.62 12.35
C ALA A 348 -7.51 5.02 11.65
N PHE A 349 -7.94 6.26 11.88
CA PHE A 349 -8.79 6.97 10.94
C PHE A 349 -7.91 7.61 9.87
N ARG A 350 -8.29 7.51 8.60
CA ARG A 350 -7.53 8.06 7.46
C ARG A 350 -8.31 9.19 6.81
N LEU A 351 -7.70 10.37 6.72
CA LEU A 351 -8.28 11.53 6.06
C LEU A 351 -7.43 11.91 4.84
N ARG A 352 -8.07 11.96 3.68
CA ARG A 352 -7.47 12.46 2.45
C ARG A 352 -8.26 13.66 1.96
N SER A 353 -7.56 14.67 1.45
CA SER A 353 -8.20 15.83 0.85
C SER A 353 -7.71 16.07 -0.57
N PHE A 354 -8.60 16.55 -1.42
CA PHE A 354 -8.30 16.96 -2.78
C PHE A 354 -8.57 18.46 -2.99
N PRO A 355 -7.54 19.27 -3.23
CA PRO A 355 -7.64 20.69 -3.56
C PRO A 355 -8.16 20.91 -4.99
N ALA A 356 -9.43 21.27 -5.14
CA ALA A 356 -10.04 21.63 -6.43
C ALA A 356 -10.61 23.06 -6.48
N ALA A 357 -10.38 23.87 -5.45
CA ALA A 357 -10.75 25.28 -5.45
C ALA A 357 -9.71 26.09 -6.24
N LEU A 358 -10.04 26.49 -7.48
CA LEU A 358 -9.13 27.18 -8.37
C LEU A 358 -8.78 28.59 -7.87
N ASN A 359 -9.68 29.25 -7.14
CA ASN A 359 -9.40 30.56 -6.55
C ASN A 359 -8.35 30.51 -5.43
N HIS A 360 -8.04 29.31 -4.92
CA HIS A 360 -7.12 29.07 -3.82
C HIS A 360 -6.00 28.12 -4.27
N ALA A 361 -4.95 28.69 -4.87
CA ALA A 361 -3.88 27.90 -5.48
C ALA A 361 -3.11 27.00 -4.48
N LEU A 362 -2.99 27.44 -3.22
CA LEU A 362 -2.33 26.73 -2.13
C LEU A 362 -3.15 26.92 -0.84
N TYR A 363 -3.29 25.86 -0.05
CA TYR A 363 -3.86 25.94 1.29
C TYR A 363 -3.03 25.20 2.33
N ASP A 364 -3.29 25.55 3.59
CA ASP A 364 -2.84 24.81 4.76
C ASP A 364 -4.05 24.16 5.46
N VAL A 365 -3.84 22.98 6.02
CA VAL A 365 -4.86 22.18 6.72
C VAL A 365 -4.57 22.17 8.20
N TYR A 366 -5.59 22.45 9.00
CA TYR A 366 -5.52 22.40 10.45
C TYR A 366 -6.60 21.48 11.00
N LEU A 367 -6.29 20.81 12.09
CA LEU A 367 -7.22 20.01 12.88
C LEU A 367 -7.18 20.52 14.33
N THR A 368 -8.34 20.75 14.90
CA THR A 368 -8.51 21.04 16.32
C THR A 368 -9.47 20.02 16.93
N ASP A 369 -9.50 19.92 18.25
CA ASP A 369 -10.59 19.22 18.94
C ASP A 369 -11.93 19.87 18.57
N ARG A 370 -13.00 19.06 18.51
CA ARG A 370 -14.38 19.51 18.27
C ARG A 370 -14.73 20.77 19.08
N ASP A 371 -15.32 21.75 18.40
CA ASP A 371 -15.77 23.03 18.96
C ASP A 371 -14.67 23.91 19.57
N VAL A 372 -13.38 23.54 19.40
CA VAL A 372 -12.24 24.38 19.74
C VAL A 372 -11.86 25.21 18.51
N PRO A 373 -11.99 26.55 18.55
CA PRO A 373 -11.67 27.39 17.41
C PRO A 373 -10.17 27.39 17.12
N LEU A 374 -9.82 27.48 15.82
CA LEU A 374 -8.44 27.67 15.38
C LEU A 374 -7.81 28.92 16.03
N ALA A 375 -6.73 28.72 16.78
CA ALA A 375 -5.94 29.74 17.45
C ALA A 375 -4.67 30.10 16.67
N ASP A 376 -4.06 31.26 16.96
CA ASP A 376 -2.85 31.72 16.27
C ASP A 376 -1.62 30.83 16.53
N GLU A 377 -1.57 30.13 17.66
CA GLU A 377 -0.50 29.20 18.01
C GLU A 377 -0.61 27.80 17.39
N ASP A 378 -1.77 27.42 16.84
CA ASP A 378 -1.96 26.06 16.33
C ASP A 378 -1.05 25.76 15.14
N THR A 379 -0.57 24.53 15.05
CA THR A 379 0.28 24.08 13.93
C THR A 379 -0.57 23.30 12.94
N GLY A 380 -0.46 23.64 11.65
CA GLY A 380 -1.11 22.89 10.59
C GLY A 380 -0.62 21.44 10.52
N VAL A 381 -1.51 20.54 10.13
CA VAL A 381 -1.21 19.13 9.90
C VAL A 381 -0.68 18.90 8.48
N LEU A 382 -1.05 19.75 7.53
CA LEU A 382 -0.51 19.81 6.18
C LEU A 382 -0.30 21.26 5.76
N PHE A 383 0.73 21.53 4.96
CA PHE A 383 1.06 22.88 4.49
C PHE A 383 1.36 22.91 3.00
N ASN A 384 1.05 24.04 2.36
CA ASN A 384 1.34 24.32 0.96
C ASN A 384 0.78 23.25 0.00
N ILE A 385 -0.43 22.78 0.27
CA ILE A 385 -1.08 21.79 -0.60
C ILE A 385 -1.64 22.51 -1.82
N GLY A 386 -1.18 22.12 -3.01
CA GLY A 386 -1.47 22.82 -4.27
C GLY A 386 -2.68 22.30 -5.01
N TYR A 387 -3.41 23.20 -5.66
CA TYR A 387 -4.52 22.89 -6.56
C TYR A 387 -4.20 21.75 -7.54
N GLY A 388 -5.10 20.78 -7.65
CA GLY A 388 -5.01 19.66 -8.57
C GLY A 388 -4.08 18.52 -8.14
N PHE A 389 -3.54 18.55 -6.93
CA PHE A 389 -2.68 17.49 -6.37
C PHE A 389 -3.34 16.82 -5.17
N VAL A 390 -3.29 15.49 -5.12
CA VAL A 390 -3.72 14.74 -3.93
C VAL A 390 -2.87 15.13 -2.73
N ALA A 391 -3.52 15.55 -1.63
CA ALA A 391 -2.84 15.82 -0.38
C ALA A 391 -2.33 14.51 0.27
N PRO A 392 -1.22 14.53 1.02
CA PRO A 392 -0.83 13.39 1.84
C PRO A 392 -1.95 12.96 2.78
N THR A 393 -2.12 11.65 2.95
CA THR A 393 -3.12 11.10 3.88
C THR A 393 -2.73 11.43 5.33
N ILE A 394 -3.64 12.05 6.07
CA ILE A 394 -3.52 12.28 7.50
C ILE A 394 -4.05 11.04 8.22
N THR A 395 -3.33 10.54 9.22
CA THR A 395 -3.78 9.46 10.10
C THR A 395 -4.09 10.01 11.49
N LEU A 396 -5.27 9.71 12.01
CA LEU A 396 -5.75 10.17 13.30
C LEU A 396 -6.13 8.97 14.19
N GLY A 397 -6.01 9.17 15.51
CA GLY A 397 -6.66 8.30 16.47
C GLY A 397 -8.18 8.51 16.47
N ALA A 398 -8.90 7.71 17.24
CA ALA A 398 -10.34 7.91 17.40
C ALA A 398 -10.62 9.21 18.16
N GLY A 399 -11.63 9.98 17.73
CA GLY A 399 -11.97 11.25 18.36
C GLY A 399 -12.92 12.10 17.54
N GLU A 400 -13.24 13.29 18.04
CA GLU A 400 -14.05 14.28 17.33
C GLU A 400 -13.19 15.52 17.07
N PHE A 401 -13.08 15.92 15.80
CA PHE A 401 -12.20 17.00 15.35
C PHE A 401 -12.96 17.99 14.46
N ASP A 402 -12.49 19.23 14.43
CA ASP A 402 -12.88 20.20 13.41
C ASP A 402 -11.72 20.45 12.44
N LEU A 403 -12.02 20.27 11.15
CA LEU A 403 -11.09 20.55 10.05
C LEU A 403 -11.25 22.00 9.58
N TYR A 404 -10.13 22.69 9.46
CA TYR A 404 -10.05 24.02 8.88
C TYR A 404 -9.08 24.04 7.70
N ILE A 405 -9.51 24.71 6.62
CA ILE A 405 -8.67 25.02 5.47
C ILE A 405 -8.42 26.52 5.48
N THR A 406 -7.16 26.91 5.36
CA THR A 406 -6.74 28.31 5.41
C THR A 406 -5.93 28.70 4.19
N ALA A 407 -5.89 30.00 3.89
CA ALA A 407 -4.97 30.53 2.89
C ALA A 407 -3.51 30.24 3.29
N GLN A 408 -2.67 29.95 2.29
CA GLN A 408 -1.27 29.58 2.49
C GLN A 408 -0.50 30.52 3.42
N GLY A 409 0.12 29.97 4.47
CA GLY A 409 0.98 30.70 5.39
C GLY A 409 0.25 31.73 6.25
N GLU A 410 -1.07 31.75 6.19
CA GLU A 410 -1.96 32.59 6.98
C GLU A 410 -2.92 31.70 7.79
N LYS A 411 -3.62 32.29 8.77
CA LYS A 411 -4.73 31.62 9.48
C LYS A 411 -6.09 32.14 9.05
N THR A 412 -6.13 32.78 7.87
CA THR A 412 -7.36 33.22 7.23
C THR A 412 -8.11 31.97 6.77
N ILE A 413 -9.17 31.60 7.49
CA ILE A 413 -10.01 30.44 7.17
C ILE A 413 -10.73 30.70 5.84
N ILE A 414 -10.55 29.79 4.89
CA ILE A 414 -11.25 29.79 3.59
C ILE A 414 -12.35 28.74 3.55
N ALA A 415 -12.25 27.65 4.34
CA ALA A 415 -13.30 26.67 4.53
C ALA A 415 -13.22 26.04 5.94
N GLY A 416 -14.38 25.67 6.48
CA GLY A 416 -14.53 25.07 7.82
C GLY A 416 -15.14 26.02 8.86
N PRO A 417 -15.33 25.57 10.12
CA PRO A 417 -15.03 24.22 10.61
C PRO A 417 -15.86 23.15 9.89
N TYR A 418 -15.21 22.08 9.45
CA TYR A 418 -15.89 20.90 8.94
C TYR A 418 -15.78 19.78 9.97
N PRO A 419 -16.91 19.23 10.45
CA PRO A 419 -16.89 18.29 11.53
C PRO A 419 -16.42 16.89 11.08
N ILE A 420 -15.47 16.31 11.80
CA ILE A 420 -14.96 14.95 11.57
C ILE A 420 -15.17 14.11 12.83
N ASP A 421 -15.93 13.03 12.70
CA ASP A 421 -16.02 11.98 13.72
C ASP A 421 -15.06 10.86 13.32
N ALA A 422 -13.84 10.89 13.87
CA ALA A 422 -12.78 9.95 13.52
C ALA A 422 -13.02 8.60 14.21
N VAL A 423 -13.41 7.60 13.42
CA VAL A 423 -13.55 6.21 13.85
C VAL A 423 -12.42 5.38 13.26
N LEU A 424 -11.75 4.56 14.07
CA LEU A 424 -10.64 3.72 13.59
C LEU A 424 -11.12 2.73 12.51
N GLY A 425 -10.30 2.51 11.49
CA GLY A 425 -10.67 1.69 10.33
C GLY A 425 -11.53 2.43 9.30
N GLU A 426 -11.92 3.68 9.56
CA GLU A 426 -12.58 4.52 8.56
C GLU A 426 -11.59 5.34 7.74
N ILE A 427 -11.99 5.58 6.50
CA ILE A 427 -11.33 6.47 5.57
C ILE A 427 -12.35 7.48 5.08
N VAL A 428 -11.94 8.75 5.03
CA VAL A 428 -12.73 9.84 4.49
C VAL A 428 -11.92 10.55 3.43
N GLU A 429 -12.54 10.79 2.28
CA GLU A 429 -11.99 11.60 1.19
C GLU A 429 -12.81 12.89 1.03
N LEU A 430 -12.16 14.02 1.20
CA LEU A 430 -12.77 15.34 1.12
C LEU A 430 -12.33 16.07 -0.13
N LEU A 431 -13.28 16.69 -0.81
CA LEU A 431 -13.05 17.58 -1.93
C LEU A 431 -13.19 19.03 -1.46
N ILE A 432 -12.20 19.86 -1.76
CA ILE A 432 -12.22 21.30 -1.45
C ILE A 432 -12.48 22.04 -2.75
N VAL A 433 -13.63 22.69 -2.88
CA VAL A 433 -14.08 23.32 -4.14
C VAL A 433 -14.34 24.81 -3.99
N ASP A 434 -14.34 25.52 -5.12
CA ASP A 434 -14.75 26.91 -5.15
C ASP A 434 -16.22 27.09 -4.77
N THR A 435 -16.50 28.27 -4.21
CA THR A 435 -17.85 28.75 -3.99
C THR A 435 -18.15 29.95 -4.89
N VAL A 436 -19.38 30.47 -4.83
CA VAL A 436 -19.76 31.69 -5.54
C VAL A 436 -18.94 32.91 -5.05
N ASP A 437 -18.52 32.91 -3.78
CA ASP A 437 -17.59 33.90 -3.25
C ASP A 437 -16.14 33.42 -3.48
N PRO A 438 -15.34 34.08 -4.34
CA PRO A 438 -13.98 33.64 -4.62
C PRO A 438 -13.06 33.70 -3.39
N ALA A 439 -13.44 34.40 -2.32
CA ALA A 439 -12.68 34.43 -1.08
C ALA A 439 -12.86 33.17 -0.21
N THR A 440 -13.86 32.32 -0.51
CA THR A 440 -14.18 31.13 0.29
C THR A 440 -14.21 29.87 -0.56
N ALA A 441 -13.95 28.74 0.10
CA ALA A 441 -14.06 27.40 -0.44
C ALA A 441 -15.08 26.58 0.38
N GLU A 442 -15.46 25.43 -0.15
CA GLU A 442 -16.37 24.49 0.50
C GLU A 442 -15.73 23.11 0.58
N ILE A 443 -15.98 22.42 1.69
CA ILE A 443 -15.53 21.05 1.93
C ILE A 443 -16.70 20.12 1.65
N VAL A 444 -16.50 19.15 0.77
CA VAL A 444 -17.49 18.17 0.34
C VAL A 444 -16.95 16.78 0.62
N ASP A 445 -17.74 15.93 1.28
CA ASP A 445 -17.41 14.51 1.42
C ASP A 445 -17.69 13.78 0.10
N ILE A 446 -16.65 13.17 -0.45
CA ILE A 446 -16.70 12.37 -1.68
C ILE A 446 -16.22 10.94 -1.44
N THR A 447 -16.21 10.49 -0.17
CA THR A 447 -15.75 9.17 0.22
C THR A 447 -16.43 8.10 -0.62
N ALA A 448 -15.63 7.21 -1.21
CA ALA A 448 -16.15 6.09 -1.95
C ALA A 448 -16.96 5.17 -1.00
N PRO A 449 -18.10 4.63 -1.45
CA PRO A 449 -18.83 3.64 -0.68
C PRO A 449 -18.04 2.36 -0.44
#